data_AF-A0A848UVU7-F1
#
_entry.id   AF-A0A848UVU7-F1
#
_cell.length_a   1.000
_cell.length_b   1.000
_cell.length_c   1.000
_cell.angle_alpha   90.00
_cell.angle_beta   90.00
_cell.angle_gamma   90.00
#
_symmetry.space_group_name_H-M   'P 1'
#
loop_
_entity.id
_entity.type
_entity.pdbx_description
1 polymer ?
#
loop_
_entity_poly.entity_id
_entity_poly.type
_entity_poly.pdbx_seq_one_letter_code
_entity_poly.pdbx_strand_id
1 'polypeptide(L)'
;MEEIKPTEVKEYRIHPKHRKILADTLTPVSVYLKLRDQFPGTVLLESSDYQSRENSYSYIGCSPVASFEVKGNSVSETYPDQSKSQTMLGDRPLTRAMTDFIDRFDVPDSPHKFIQTAFLGYIAYDCVKHFDRLDFREKPAPADIPDAS
;
A
#
# COMPACT_ATOMS: atom_id res chain seq x y z
N MET A 1 37.65 13.60 3.95
CA MET A 1 36.30 14.13 3.63
C MET A 1 35.79 13.27 2.51
N GLU A 2 34.90 12.33 2.81
CA GLU A 2 34.25 11.50 1.80
C GLU A 2 32.99 12.24 1.36
N GLU A 3 32.94 12.65 0.09
CA GLU A 3 31.75 13.24 -0.50
C GLU A 3 30.63 12.19 -0.51
N ILE A 4 29.56 12.47 0.22
CA ILE A 4 28.31 11.72 0.11
C ILE A 4 27.75 12.03 -1.28
N LYS A 5 27.93 11.10 -2.23
CA LYS A 5 27.26 11.17 -3.52
C LYS A 5 25.74 11.20 -3.28
N PRO A 6 24.98 12.09 -3.94
CA PRO A 6 23.54 12.06 -3.83
C PRO A 6 23.03 10.71 -4.30
N THR A 7 22.33 10.00 -3.42
CA THR A 7 21.65 8.74 -3.76
C THR A 7 20.66 9.06 -4.87
N GLU A 8 20.89 8.51 -6.06
CA GLU A 8 20.02 8.70 -7.23
C GLU A 8 18.62 8.20 -6.88
N VAL A 9 17.65 9.13 -6.77
CA VAL A 9 16.26 8.79 -6.50
C VAL A 9 15.65 8.30 -7.80
N LYS A 10 15.42 6.99 -7.87
CA LYS A 10 14.85 6.35 -9.04
C LYS A 10 13.32 6.49 -9.03
N GLU A 11 12.78 7.04 -10.11
CA GLU A 11 11.33 7.14 -10.36
C GLU A 11 10.83 5.94 -11.17
N TYR A 12 9.60 5.51 -10.87
CA TYR A 12 8.92 4.38 -11.48
C TYR A 12 7.67 4.86 -12.21
N ARG A 13 7.74 4.88 -13.54
CA ARG A 13 6.59 5.23 -14.37
C ARG A 13 5.63 4.06 -14.49
N ILE A 14 4.38 4.29 -14.10
CA ILE A 14 3.33 3.29 -14.16
C ILE A 14 2.53 3.45 -15.46
N HIS A 15 2.32 2.34 -16.16
CA HIS A 15 1.51 2.30 -17.38
C HIS A 15 0.30 1.38 -17.16
N PRO A 16 -0.82 1.90 -16.61
CA PRO A 16 -2.00 1.09 -16.35
C PRO A 16 -2.54 0.49 -17.64
N LYS A 17 -2.82 -0.81 -17.61
CA LYS A 17 -3.51 -1.52 -18.70
C LYS A 17 -4.84 -2.00 -18.16
N HIS A 18 -5.89 -1.86 -18.96
CA HIS A 18 -7.23 -2.30 -18.59
C HIS A 18 -7.83 -3.14 -19.71
N ARG A 19 -8.69 -4.08 -19.32
CA ARG A 19 -9.45 -4.92 -20.23
C ARG A 19 -10.83 -5.18 -19.64
N LYS A 20 -11.87 -4.97 -20.44
CA LYS A 20 -13.25 -5.32 -20.08
C LYS A 20 -13.52 -6.78 -20.47
N ILE A 21 -14.12 -7.54 -19.58
CA ILE A 21 -14.52 -8.93 -19.79
C ILE A 21 -15.99 -9.11 -19.38
N LEU A 22 -16.67 -10.11 -19.95
CA LEU A 22 -17.98 -10.54 -19.48
C LEU A 22 -17.81 -11.33 -18.18
N ALA A 23 -18.59 -11.00 -17.17
CA ALA A 23 -18.43 -11.50 -15.81
C ALA A 23 -19.77 -11.79 -15.13
N ASP A 24 -20.81 -12.09 -15.91
CA ASP A 24 -22.20 -12.22 -15.44
C ASP A 24 -22.39 -13.34 -14.39
N THR A 25 -21.48 -14.31 -14.36
CA THR A 25 -21.46 -15.41 -13.39
C THR A 25 -20.44 -15.22 -12.26
N LEU A 26 -19.69 -14.12 -12.25
CA LEU A 26 -18.67 -13.84 -11.25
C LEU A 26 -19.20 -12.85 -10.22
N THR A 27 -18.92 -13.14 -8.95
CA THR A 27 -19.10 -12.17 -7.85
C THR A 27 -17.72 -11.70 -7.36
N PRO A 28 -17.58 -10.48 -6.83
CA PRO A 28 -16.28 -10.02 -6.37
C PRO A 28 -15.67 -10.93 -5.29
N VAL A 29 -16.46 -11.41 -4.33
CA VAL A 29 -16.03 -12.40 -3.35
C VAL A 29 -15.52 -13.70 -4.00
N SER A 30 -16.22 -14.24 -5.02
CA SER A 30 -15.77 -15.45 -5.69
C SER A 30 -14.46 -15.26 -6.47
N VAL A 31 -14.23 -14.07 -7.03
CA VAL A 31 -12.97 -13.72 -7.69
C VAL A 31 -11.86 -13.55 -6.65
N TYR A 32 -12.14 -12.87 -5.55
CA TYR A 32 -11.18 -12.67 -4.45
C TYR A 32 -10.69 -14.00 -3.89
N LEU A 33 -11.58 -14.93 -3.58
CA LEU A 33 -11.20 -16.25 -3.04
C LEU A 33 -10.28 -17.01 -3.99
N LYS A 34 -10.54 -16.97 -5.31
CA LYS A 34 -9.68 -17.60 -6.32
C LYS A 34 -8.29 -16.98 -6.39
N LEU A 35 -8.18 -15.66 -6.22
CA LEU A 35 -6.89 -14.95 -6.26
C LEU A 35 -6.12 -15.07 -4.96
N ARG A 36 -6.80 -15.01 -3.81
CA ARG A 36 -6.20 -15.16 -2.47
C ARG A 36 -5.41 -16.46 -2.34
N ASP A 37 -5.91 -17.53 -2.93
CA ASP A 37 -5.26 -18.84 -2.85
C ASP A 37 -4.05 -18.96 -3.81
N GLN A 38 -3.82 -17.97 -4.70
CA GLN A 38 -2.74 -17.96 -5.68
C GLN A 38 -1.69 -16.88 -5.45
N PHE A 39 -2.07 -15.73 -4.87
CA PHE A 39 -1.20 -14.58 -4.70
C PHE A 39 -1.13 -14.15 -3.22
N PRO A 40 0.06 -13.76 -2.72
CA PRO A 40 0.16 -13.10 -1.43
C PRO A 40 -0.36 -11.66 -1.51
N GLY A 41 -0.71 -11.08 -0.35
CA GLY A 41 -1.07 -9.66 -0.24
C GLY A 41 -2.34 -9.28 -1.00
N THR A 42 -3.31 -10.19 -1.13
CA THR A 42 -4.58 -9.88 -1.77
C THR A 42 -5.48 -9.05 -0.87
N VAL A 43 -6.13 -8.04 -1.44
CA VAL A 43 -7.08 -7.17 -0.75
C VAL A 43 -8.39 -7.13 -1.53
N LEU A 44 -9.52 -7.09 -0.82
CA LEU A 44 -10.85 -6.84 -1.38
C LEU A 44 -11.43 -5.60 -0.70
N LEU A 45 -11.85 -4.62 -1.50
CA LEU A 45 -12.61 -3.45 -1.06
C LEU A 45 -13.97 -3.48 -1.75
N GLU A 46 -15.04 -3.55 -0.96
CA GLU A 46 -16.41 -3.44 -1.45
C GLU A 46 -17.07 -2.22 -0.83
N SER A 47 -17.69 -1.38 -1.68
CA SER A 47 -18.56 -0.31 -1.19
C SER A 47 -19.95 -0.88 -0.93
N SER A 48 -20.50 -0.61 0.25
CA SER A 48 -21.87 -0.99 0.63
C SER A 48 -22.89 0.14 0.40
N ASP A 49 -22.49 1.24 -0.24
CA ASP A 49 -23.31 2.44 -0.34
C ASP A 49 -24.51 2.23 -1.27
N TYR A 50 -25.66 1.95 -0.66
CA TYR A 50 -26.85 1.39 -1.31
C TYR A 50 -27.67 2.44 -2.09
N GLN A 51 -27.30 3.72 -2.03
CA GLN A 51 -28.14 4.84 -2.48
C GLN A 51 -27.98 5.21 -3.96
N SER A 52 -26.93 4.74 -4.67
CA SER A 52 -26.83 4.92 -6.12
C SER A 52 -26.10 3.76 -6.81
N ARG A 53 -26.80 3.06 -7.71
CA ARG A 53 -26.23 1.97 -8.53
C ARG A 53 -25.09 2.40 -9.46
N GLU A 54 -24.90 3.71 -9.66
CA GLU A 54 -23.89 4.22 -10.58
C GLU A 54 -22.45 4.20 -10.01
N ASN A 55 -22.28 3.95 -8.71
CA ASN A 55 -20.97 3.95 -8.03
C ASN A 55 -20.64 2.62 -7.30
N SER A 56 -21.32 1.52 -7.63
CA SER A 56 -21.07 0.22 -7.01
C SER A 56 -19.84 -0.48 -7.61
N TYR A 57 -18.65 -0.11 -7.13
CA TYR A 57 -17.39 -0.78 -7.49
C TYR A 57 -16.91 -1.69 -6.36
N SER A 58 -16.40 -2.86 -6.75
CA SER A 58 -15.54 -3.69 -5.90
C SER A 58 -14.14 -3.70 -6.51
N TYR A 59 -13.12 -3.48 -5.67
CA TYR A 59 -11.73 -3.48 -6.07
C TYR A 59 -11.02 -4.68 -5.45
N ILE A 60 -10.29 -5.43 -6.27
CA ILE A 60 -9.47 -6.56 -5.82
C ILE A 60 -8.03 -6.25 -6.20
N GLY A 61 -7.17 -6.10 -5.18
CA GLY A 61 -5.72 -6.01 -5.35
C GLY A 61 -5.10 -7.39 -5.20
N CYS A 62 -4.12 -7.72 -6.04
CA CYS A 62 -3.32 -8.93 -5.93
C CYS A 62 -1.93 -8.68 -6.50
N SER A 63 -0.92 -9.41 -6.01
CA SER A 63 0.45 -9.32 -6.52
C SER A 63 0.96 -7.86 -6.52
N PRO A 64 1.11 -7.22 -5.35
CA PRO A 64 1.56 -5.84 -5.26
C PRO A 64 2.90 -5.65 -5.99
N VAL A 65 3.01 -4.55 -6.75
CA VAL A 65 4.24 -4.21 -7.50
C VAL A 65 5.27 -3.47 -6.64
N ALA A 66 4.85 -2.98 -5.49
CA ALA A 66 5.66 -2.28 -4.51
C ALA A 66 5.02 -2.43 -3.13
N SER A 67 5.81 -2.31 -2.07
CA SER A 67 5.32 -2.37 -0.69
C SER A 67 6.05 -1.38 0.19
N PHE A 68 5.37 -0.90 1.23
CA PHE A 68 5.92 -0.04 2.27
C PHE A 68 5.44 -0.60 3.61
N GLU A 69 6.36 -1.10 4.42
CA GLU A 69 6.06 -1.72 5.71
C GLU A 69 6.80 -0.99 6.83
N VAL A 70 6.12 -0.74 7.94
CA VAL A 70 6.69 -0.15 9.15
C VAL A 70 6.61 -1.18 10.26
N LYS A 71 7.74 -1.45 10.93
CA LYS A 71 7.78 -2.29 12.12
C LYS A 71 8.70 -1.67 13.16
N GLY A 72 8.12 -1.19 14.25
CA GLY A 72 8.84 -0.42 15.25
C GLY A 72 9.41 0.85 14.63
N ASN A 73 10.73 0.99 14.63
CA ASN A 73 11.41 2.15 14.05
C ASN A 73 12.04 1.86 12.67
N SER A 74 11.72 0.73 12.05
CA SER A 74 12.24 0.33 10.73
C SER A 74 11.16 0.48 9.66
N VAL A 75 11.55 1.03 8.52
CA VAL A 75 10.77 1.08 7.28
C VAL A 75 11.41 0.17 6.25
N SER A 76 10.62 -0.75 5.70
CA SER A 76 11.01 -1.67 4.64
C SER A 76 10.21 -1.35 3.38
N GLU A 77 10.91 -1.08 2.28
CA GLU A 77 10.31 -0.73 0.99
C GLU A 77 10.71 -1.77 -0.06
N THR A 78 9.76 -2.13 -0.93
CA THR A 78 10.04 -2.90 -2.14
C THR A 78 9.50 -2.16 -3.35
N TYR A 79 10.20 -2.27 -4.48
CA TYR A 79 9.91 -1.50 -5.69
C TYR A 79 9.63 -2.42 -6.90
N PRO A 80 9.07 -1.88 -8.01
CA PRO A 80 8.71 -2.68 -9.19
C PRO A 80 9.85 -3.44 -9.84
N ASP A 81 11.08 -2.96 -9.68
CA ASP A 81 12.30 -3.64 -10.16
C ASP A 81 12.85 -4.68 -9.17
N GLN A 82 12.09 -5.01 -8.13
CA GLN A 82 12.44 -5.92 -7.03
C GLN A 82 13.57 -5.42 -6.13
N SER A 83 14.05 -4.18 -6.34
CA SER A 83 14.94 -3.56 -5.37
C SER A 83 14.24 -3.38 -4.03
N LYS A 84 15.03 -3.44 -2.96
CA LYS A 84 14.57 -3.31 -1.59
C LYS A 84 15.39 -2.26 -0.86
N SER A 85 14.73 -1.55 0.03
CA SER A 85 15.35 -0.59 0.93
C SER A 85 14.89 -0.89 2.35
N GLN A 86 15.80 -0.80 3.31
CA GLN A 86 15.46 -0.83 4.72
C GLN A 86 16.15 0.35 5.41
N THR A 87 15.35 1.20 6.05
CA THR A 87 15.86 2.41 6.71
C THR A 87 15.26 2.55 8.10
N MET A 88 16.01 3.17 9.00
CA MET A 88 15.49 3.54 10.31
C MET A 88 14.78 4.88 10.19
N LEU A 89 13.58 4.99 10.78
CA LEU A 89 12.81 6.24 10.80
C LEU A 89 13.59 7.35 11.54
N GLY A 90 14.21 7.01 12.68
CA GLY A 90 14.89 7.98 13.53
C GLY A 90 13.92 9.09 13.96
N ASP A 91 14.31 10.35 13.75
CA ASP A 91 13.45 11.51 14.01
C ASP A 91 12.58 11.91 12.81
N ARG A 92 12.69 11.20 11.67
CA ARG A 92 11.91 11.51 10.46
C ARG A 92 10.44 11.17 10.71
N PRO A 93 9.48 12.05 10.38
CA PRO A 93 8.07 11.72 10.46
C PRO A 93 7.69 10.57 9.53
N LEU A 94 6.87 9.64 10.00
CA LEU A 94 6.39 8.52 9.18
C LEU A 94 5.65 9.00 7.92
N THR A 95 4.87 10.08 8.04
CA THR A 95 4.21 10.71 6.90
C THR A 95 5.18 11.12 5.80
N ARG A 96 6.36 11.64 6.16
CA ARG A 96 7.40 11.99 5.19
C ARG A 96 8.00 10.76 4.53
N ALA A 97 8.26 9.69 5.28
CA ALA A 97 8.70 8.43 4.70
C ALA A 97 7.69 7.87 3.69
N MET A 98 6.41 7.89 4.04
CA MET A 98 5.33 7.42 3.17
C MET A 98 5.14 8.30 1.94
N THR A 99 5.15 9.64 2.08
CA THR A 99 5.06 10.57 0.94
C THR A 99 6.24 10.38 -0.01
N ASP A 100 7.47 10.33 0.51
CA ASP A 100 8.66 10.16 -0.33
C ASP A 100 8.69 8.79 -1.04
N PHE A 101 8.03 7.77 -0.49
CA PHE A 101 7.82 6.49 -1.16
C PHE A 101 6.78 6.61 -2.29
N ILE A 102 5.62 7.21 -2.02
CA ILE A 102 4.55 7.42 -3.01
C ILE A 102 5.02 8.30 -4.18
N ASP A 103 5.80 9.34 -3.89
CA ASP A 103 6.30 10.30 -4.88
C ASP A 103 7.30 9.69 -5.87
N ARG A 104 7.80 8.47 -5.61
CA ARG A 104 8.62 7.72 -6.59
C ARG A 104 7.79 7.16 -7.74
N PHE A 105 6.46 7.17 -7.68
CA PHE A 105 5.60 6.56 -8.70
C PHE A 105 4.93 7.63 -9.55
N ASP A 106 5.34 7.73 -10.82
CA ASP A 106 4.64 8.56 -11.83
C ASP A 106 3.42 7.78 -12.34
N VAL A 107 2.24 8.15 -11.84
CA VAL A 107 0.96 7.56 -12.22
C VAL A 107 0.20 8.55 -13.12
N PRO A 108 -0.12 8.18 -14.38
CA PRO A 108 -0.84 9.08 -15.27
C PRO A 108 -2.30 9.27 -14.83
N ASP A 109 -2.85 10.44 -15.12
CA ASP A 109 -4.28 10.71 -14.96
C ASP A 109 -5.11 9.72 -15.80
N SER A 110 -6.19 9.21 -15.21
CA SER A 110 -7.10 8.27 -15.84
C SER A 110 -8.37 8.99 -16.31
N PRO A 111 -8.79 8.82 -17.58
CA PRO A 111 -10.11 9.29 -18.04
C PRO A 111 -11.26 8.41 -17.54
N HIS A 112 -10.95 7.29 -16.89
CA HIS A 112 -11.95 6.33 -16.40
C HIS A 112 -12.44 6.70 -15.00
N LYS A 113 -13.73 6.45 -14.75
CA LYS A 113 -14.35 6.67 -13.42
C LYS A 113 -13.89 5.68 -12.34
N PHE A 114 -13.27 4.56 -12.73
CA PHE A 114 -12.80 3.53 -11.80
C PHE A 114 -11.30 3.68 -11.50
N ILE A 115 -10.90 3.26 -10.30
CA ILE A 115 -9.51 3.26 -9.85
C ILE A 115 -8.69 2.25 -10.68
N GLN A 116 -7.57 2.70 -11.24
CA GLN A 116 -6.64 1.86 -12.02
C GLN A 116 -5.39 1.45 -11.22
N THR A 117 -5.00 2.27 -10.24
CA THR A 117 -3.83 2.10 -9.38
C THR A 117 -4.19 2.58 -7.98
N ALA A 118 -3.71 1.89 -6.95
CA ALA A 118 -4.01 2.24 -5.57
C ALA A 118 -2.86 1.83 -4.66
N PHE A 119 -2.64 2.63 -3.62
CA PHE A 119 -1.82 2.25 -2.47
C PHE A 119 -2.77 1.83 -1.35
N LEU A 120 -2.83 0.52 -1.11
CA LEU A 120 -3.81 -0.10 -0.21
C LEU A 120 -3.07 -0.86 0.88
N GLY A 121 -3.57 -0.73 2.10
CA GLY A 121 -2.89 -1.25 3.27
C GLY A 121 -3.68 -0.99 4.55
N TYR A 122 -3.00 -1.08 5.69
CA TYR A 122 -3.53 -0.74 6.99
C TYR A 122 -2.53 0.06 7.82
N ILE A 123 -3.06 0.77 8.81
CA ILE A 123 -2.30 1.44 9.85
C ILE A 123 -2.81 0.88 11.17
N ALA A 124 -1.93 0.21 11.92
CA ALA A 124 -2.27 -0.35 13.23
C ALA A 124 -2.43 0.78 14.26
N TYR A 125 -3.19 0.51 15.32
CA TYR A 125 -3.42 1.48 16.40
C TYR A 125 -2.10 2.00 17.00
N ASP A 126 -1.14 1.12 17.23
CA ASP A 126 0.14 1.47 17.86
C ASP A 126 1.01 2.37 16.96
N CYS A 127 0.68 2.52 15.67
CA CYS A 127 1.34 3.45 14.76
C CYS A 127 1.17 4.93 15.19
N VAL A 128 0.17 5.24 16.03
CA VAL A 128 -0.06 6.58 16.58
C VAL A 128 1.18 7.17 17.29
N LYS A 129 2.06 6.32 17.83
CA LYS A 129 3.35 6.72 18.45
C LYS A 129 4.29 7.47 17.50
N HIS A 130 4.09 7.33 16.19
CA HIS A 130 4.87 8.03 15.15
C HIS A 130 4.30 9.40 14.80
N PHE A 131 3.10 9.74 15.29
CA PHE A 131 2.42 11.00 15.01
C PHE A 131 2.33 11.90 16.24
N ASP A 132 2.38 11.33 17.45
CA ASP A 132 2.30 12.07 18.71
C ASP A 132 3.17 11.43 19.80
N ARG A 133 3.58 12.23 20.80
CA ARG A 133 4.33 11.76 21.96
C ARG A 133 3.38 11.17 22.99
N LEU A 134 3.16 9.87 22.89
CA LEU A 134 2.30 9.12 23.81
C LEU A 134 3.13 8.12 24.63
N ASP A 135 3.03 8.22 25.94
CA ASP A 135 3.58 7.23 26.87
C ASP A 135 2.58 6.07 27.02
N PHE A 136 2.87 4.94 26.40
CA PHE A 136 2.08 3.73 26.56
C PHE A 136 2.52 2.95 27.79
N ARG A 137 1.55 2.49 28.59
CA ARG A 137 1.82 1.41 29.56
C ARG A 137 2.17 0.15 28.77
N GLU A 138 3.23 -0.55 29.19
CA GLU A 138 3.64 -1.81 28.56
C GLU A 138 2.45 -2.77 28.51
N LYS A 139 2.01 -3.09 27.29
CA LYS A 139 1.04 -4.16 27.04
C LYS A 139 1.78 -5.49 26.99
N PRO A 140 1.11 -6.62 27.26
CA PRO A 140 1.64 -7.94 26.94
C PRO A 140 2.08 -7.98 25.47
N ALA A 141 3.11 -8.80 25.18
CA ALA A 141 3.82 -8.81 23.90
C ALA A 141 2.87 -8.58 22.73
N PRO A 142 3.03 -7.48 21.96
CA PRO A 142 2.14 -7.18 20.86
C PRO A 142 2.13 -8.36 19.87
N ALA A 143 0.99 -8.56 19.22
CA ALA A 143 0.93 -9.49 18.08
C ALA A 143 2.06 -9.12 17.11
N ASP A 144 2.73 -10.12 16.52
CA ASP A 144 3.85 -9.91 15.60
C ASP A 144 3.36 -9.43 14.22
N ILE A 145 2.72 -8.26 14.21
CA ILE A 145 2.18 -7.58 13.04
C ILE A 145 2.92 -6.26 12.82
N PRO A 146 3.12 -5.85 11.56
CA PRO A 146 3.59 -4.50 11.25
C PRO A 146 2.73 -3.39 11.87
N ASP A 147 3.36 -2.26 12.17
CA ASP A 147 2.68 -1.03 12.59
C ASP A 147 1.91 -0.40 11.42
N ALA A 148 2.39 -0.55 10.19
CA ALA A 148 1.70 -0.21 8.95
C ALA A 148 2.22 -1.08 7.80
N SER A 149 1.38 -1.44 6.83
CA SER A 149 1.75 -2.18 5.61
C SER A 149 0.75 -1.97 4.49
#